data_AF-A0A835GTJ0-F1
#
_entry.id   AF-A0A835GTJ0-F1
#
_cell.length_a   1.000
_cell.length_b   1.000
_cell.length_c   1.000
_cell.angle_alpha   90.00
_cell.angle_beta   90.00
_cell.angle_gamma   90.00
#
_symmetry.space_group_name_H-M   'P 1'
#
loop_
_entity.id
_entity.type
_entity.pdbx_description
1 polymer ?
#
loop_
_entity_poly.entity_id
_entity_poly.type
_entity_poly.pdbx_seq_one_letter_code
_entity_poly.pdbx_strand_id
1 'polypeptide(L)'
;FALCREFSMGMFRPGDLLVAKETLFKEANPFGSTIASYGRLFHCPITFVQVIDRLDIMPEPKFTILRGGLRQKYINLRIKSPYNTPVYVNINVACENKRLKRVPLKAAIVKSKDYKKNNNATICF
;
A
#
# COMPACT_ATOMS: atom_id res chain seq x y z
N PHE A 1 16.07 20.20 16.20
CA PHE A 1 14.75 19.64 15.89
C PHE A 1 14.68 19.43 14.38
N ALA A 2 14.77 18.19 13.92
CA ALA A 2 14.64 17.83 12.51
C ALA A 2 13.17 17.96 12.11
N LEU A 3 12.84 18.92 11.26
CA LEU A 3 11.49 19.13 10.75
C LEU A 3 11.30 18.20 9.55
N CYS A 4 11.19 16.89 9.80
CA CYS A 4 10.89 15.91 8.76
C CYS A 4 9.59 16.30 8.06
N ARG A 5 9.69 16.66 6.77
CA ARG A 5 8.55 17.08 5.98
C ARG A 5 7.93 15.87 5.30
N GLU A 6 6.60 15.82 5.35
CA GLU A 6 5.82 14.65 4.98
C GLU A 6 4.87 14.99 3.83
N PHE A 7 4.95 14.18 2.78
CA PHE A 7 3.92 14.13 1.75
C PHE A 7 3.02 12.92 2.02
N SER A 8 1.77 13.17 2.40
CA SER A 8 0.77 12.12 2.63
C SER A 8 -0.37 12.23 1.63
N MET A 9 -0.82 11.10 1.12
CA MET A 9 -2.00 10.98 0.27
C MET A 9 -2.93 9.89 0.82
N GLY A 10 -4.21 10.23 0.94
CA GLY A 10 -5.24 9.35 1.47
C GLY A 10 -5.30 9.41 3.00
N MET A 11 -5.91 8.40 3.60
CA MET A 11 -6.09 8.32 5.05
C MET A 11 -5.92 6.87 5.48
N PHE A 12 -5.11 6.64 6.50
CA PHE A 12 -4.92 5.32 7.08
C PHE A 12 -6.19 4.93 7.85
N ARG A 13 -6.93 3.92 7.39
CA ARG A 13 -8.21 3.53 7.99
C ARG A 13 -8.03 2.43 9.03
N PRO A 14 -8.92 2.33 10.03
CA PRO A 14 -8.95 1.19 10.92
C PRO A 14 -9.12 -0.12 10.14
N GLY A 15 -8.16 -1.02 10.27
CA GLY A 15 -8.12 -2.30 9.54
C GLY A 15 -7.24 -2.29 8.30
N ASP A 16 -6.71 -1.15 7.86
CA ASP A 16 -5.72 -1.11 6.79
C ASP A 16 -4.41 -1.78 7.24
N LEU A 17 -3.77 -2.48 6.30
CA LEU A 17 -2.48 -3.12 6.51
C LEU A 17 -1.39 -2.28 5.86
N LEU A 18 -0.34 -1.99 6.61
CA LEU A 18 0.89 -1.43 6.04
C LEU A 18 1.58 -2.53 5.22
N VAL A 19 1.59 -2.37 3.90
CA VAL A 19 2.07 -3.38 2.95
C VAL A 19 3.45 -3.08 2.39
N ALA A 20 3.87 -1.80 2.41
CA ALA A 20 5.23 -1.41 2.07
C ALA A 20 5.76 -0.38 3.07
N LYS A 21 7.02 -0.56 3.42
CA LYS A 21 7.85 0.38 4.18
C LYS A 21 9.25 0.28 3.57
N GLU A 22 9.52 1.17 2.63
CA GLU A 22 10.75 1.14 1.85
C GLU A 22 11.51 2.45 2.02
N THR A 23 12.83 2.36 1.85
CA THR A 23 13.70 3.52 1.86
C THR A 23 14.32 3.66 0.48
N LEU A 24 14.12 4.83 -0.13
CA LEU A 24 14.65 5.16 -1.44
C LEU A 24 15.76 6.16 -1.30
N PHE A 25 16.95 5.77 -1.74
CA PHE A 25 18.13 6.63 -1.81
C PHE A 25 18.57 6.80 -3.26
N LYS A 26 18.89 8.04 -3.64
CA LYS A 26 19.49 8.36 -4.93
C LYS A 26 20.53 9.46 -4.74
N GLU A 27 21.74 9.19 -5.18
CA GLU A 27 22.84 10.16 -5.17
C GLU A 27 22.56 11.33 -6.11
N ALA A 28 23.23 12.45 -5.84
CA ALA A 28 23.18 13.64 -6.68
C ALA A 28 23.68 13.34 -8.09
N ASN A 29 22.97 13.81 -9.12
CA ASN A 29 23.38 13.58 -10.51
C ASN A 29 24.27 14.73 -11.01
N PRO A 30 25.57 14.53 -11.31
CA PRO A 30 26.45 15.63 -11.72
C PRO A 30 26.02 16.36 -13.01
N PHE A 31 25.18 15.76 -13.85
CA PHE A 31 24.84 16.30 -15.18
C PHE A 31 23.36 16.71 -15.35
N GLY A 32 22.61 16.95 -14.27
CA GLY A 32 21.23 17.37 -14.41
C GLY A 32 20.46 17.50 -13.11
N SER A 33 19.21 17.05 -13.10
CA SER A 33 18.40 16.99 -11.88
C SER A 33 18.36 15.57 -11.32
N THR A 34 18.62 15.42 -10.03
CA THR A 34 18.37 14.18 -9.29
C THR A 34 16.88 13.83 -9.30
N ILE A 35 16.57 12.70 -9.91
CA ILE A 35 15.21 12.14 -9.94
C ILE A 35 15.29 10.71 -9.45
N ALA A 36 14.48 10.40 -8.44
CA ALA A 36 14.22 9.05 -7.99
C ALA A 36 12.82 8.63 -8.45
N SER A 37 12.63 7.35 -8.73
CA SER A 37 11.34 6.81 -9.11
C SER A 37 11.05 5.57 -8.28
N TYR A 38 9.80 5.44 -7.86
CA TYR A 38 9.32 4.32 -7.06
C TYR A 38 8.08 3.76 -7.71
N GLY A 39 8.07 2.46 -8.01
CA GLY A 39 6.96 1.79 -8.65
C GLY A 39 6.70 0.43 -8.03
N ARG A 40 5.48 0.17 -7.58
CA ARG A 40 5.11 -1.14 -7.01
C ARG A 40 3.68 -1.53 -7.33
N LEU A 41 3.48 -2.83 -7.52
CA LEU A 41 2.18 -3.49 -7.65
C LEU A 41 1.86 -4.22 -6.35
N PHE A 42 0.65 -4.02 -5.86
CA PHE A 42 0.08 -4.60 -4.66
C PHE A 42 -1.10 -5.51 -5.01
N HIS A 43 -1.38 -6.49 -4.15
CA HIS A 43 -2.52 -7.37 -4.34
C HIS A 43 -3.86 -6.69 -4.02
N CYS A 44 -3.80 -5.67 -3.17
CA CYS A 44 -4.90 -4.92 -2.56
C CYS A 44 -4.97 -3.48 -3.11
N PRO A 45 -6.14 -2.82 -3.03
CA PRO A 45 -6.25 -1.41 -3.38
C PRO A 45 -5.59 -0.55 -2.29
N ILE A 46 -4.75 0.39 -2.73
CA ILE A 46 -4.02 1.32 -1.86
C ILE A 46 -4.98 2.31 -1.23
N THR A 47 -4.86 2.54 0.08
CA THR A 47 -5.69 3.48 0.85
C THR A 47 -4.91 4.66 1.40
N PHE A 48 -3.61 4.47 1.61
CA PHE A 48 -2.73 5.48 2.17
C PHE A 48 -1.32 5.34 1.58
N VAL A 49 -0.72 6.48 1.26
CA VAL A 49 0.66 6.59 0.81
C VAL A 49 1.29 7.75 1.55
N GLN A 50 2.46 7.53 2.13
CA GLN A 50 3.22 8.54 2.84
C GLN A 50 4.66 8.49 2.38
N VAL A 51 5.20 9.64 2.02
CA VAL A 51 6.59 9.83 1.65
C VAL A 51 7.19 10.83 2.62
N ILE A 52 8.20 10.40 3.35
CA ILE A 52 8.87 11.18 4.39
C ILE A 52 10.26 11.53 3.89
N ASP A 53 10.57 12.82 3.75
CA ASP A 53 11.92 13.27 3.46
C ASP A 53 12.81 13.12 4.70
N ARG A 54 14.02 12.63 4.50
CA ARG A 54 15.01 12.36 5.56
C ARG A 54 16.20 13.29 5.50
N LEU A 55 16.34 14.09 4.43
CA LEU A 55 17.48 15.00 4.29
C LEU A 55 17.23 16.37 4.92
N ASP A 56 15.98 16.75 5.17
CA ASP A 56 15.58 18.07 5.68
C ASP A 56 16.24 19.24 4.90
N ILE A 57 16.53 19.02 3.60
CA ILE A 57 17.13 20.03 2.74
C ILE A 57 16.00 20.89 2.16
N MET A 58 16.19 22.21 2.18
CA MET A 58 15.30 23.15 1.49
C MET A 58 15.89 23.56 0.14
N PRO A 59 15.07 23.62 -0.92
CA PRO A 59 13.63 23.34 -0.98
C PRO A 59 13.34 21.84 -0.86
N GLU A 60 12.07 21.51 -0.63
CA GLU A 60 11.65 20.12 -0.53
C GLU A 60 11.67 19.40 -1.89
N PRO A 61 11.93 18.08 -1.91
CA PRO A 61 11.69 17.24 -3.08
C PRO A 61 10.24 17.33 -3.54
N LYS A 62 10.05 17.48 -4.86
CA LYS A 62 8.73 17.48 -5.48
C LYS A 62 8.28 16.04 -5.74
N PHE A 63 7.14 15.67 -5.16
CA PHE A 63 6.51 14.38 -5.35
C PHE A 63 5.43 14.45 -6.43
N THR A 64 5.45 13.55 -7.40
CA THR A 64 4.45 13.48 -8.46
C THR A 64 4.05 12.04 -8.71
N ILE A 65 2.74 11.78 -8.72
CA ILE A 65 2.21 10.47 -9.08
C ILE A 65 2.13 10.42 -10.60
N LEU A 66 2.95 9.57 -11.22
CA LEU A 66 2.93 9.39 -12.67
C LEU A 66 1.72 8.53 -13.08
N ARG A 67 1.46 7.45 -12.35
CA ARG A 67 0.35 6.51 -12.61
C ARG A 67 -0.10 5.81 -11.33
N GLY A 68 -1.36 5.37 -11.29
CA GLY A 68 -1.92 4.62 -10.17
C GLY A 68 -2.31 5.51 -8.99
N GLY A 69 -2.15 5.00 -7.76
CA GLY A 69 -2.42 5.76 -6.53
C GLY A 69 -3.57 5.18 -5.70
N LEU A 70 -4.35 6.04 -5.06
CA LEU A 70 -5.45 5.62 -4.18
C LEU A 70 -6.48 4.77 -4.93
N ARG A 71 -7.01 3.76 -4.24
CA ARG A 71 -7.97 2.75 -4.74
C ARG A 71 -7.44 1.89 -5.90
N GLN A 72 -6.23 2.16 -6.40
CA GLN A 72 -5.56 1.34 -7.39
C GLN A 72 -4.69 0.31 -6.71
N LYS A 73 -4.36 -0.75 -7.45
CA LYS A 73 -3.46 -1.81 -6.98
C LYS A 73 -1.99 -1.48 -7.23
N TYR A 74 -1.67 -0.37 -7.86
CA TYR A 74 -0.29 0.00 -8.18
C TYR A 74 -0.09 1.48 -7.98
N ILE A 75 1.17 1.87 -7.82
CA ILE A 75 1.57 3.27 -7.76
C ILE A 75 2.92 3.44 -8.44
N ASN A 76 3.07 4.54 -9.17
CA ASN A 76 4.33 4.99 -9.71
C ASN A 76 4.54 6.45 -9.29
N LEU A 77 5.52 6.68 -8.42
CA LEU A 77 5.92 7.96 -7.87
C LEU A 77 7.22 8.41 -8.53
N ARG A 78 7.25 9.68 -8.90
CA ARG A 78 8.46 10.40 -9.27
C ARG A 78 8.78 11.40 -8.18
N ILE A 79 10.01 11.35 -7.70
CA ILE A 79 10.55 12.24 -6.68
C ILE A 79 11.65 13.04 -7.35
N LYS A 80 11.47 14.35 -7.50
CA LYS A 80 12.46 15.24 -8.11
C LYS A 80 13.08 16.10 -7.02
N SER A 81 14.39 15.98 -6.84
CA SER A 81 15.09 16.85 -5.90
C SER A 81 15.24 18.26 -6.48
N PRO A 82 15.03 19.32 -5.69
CA PRO A 82 15.44 20.66 -6.05
C PRO A 82 16.95 20.82 -5.96
N TYR A 83 17.52 21.68 -6.80
CA TYR A 83 18.95 21.99 -6.83
C TYR A 83 19.89 20.78 -6.88
N ASN A 84 19.42 19.67 -7.47
CA ASN A 84 20.24 18.48 -7.74
C ASN A 84 20.87 17.84 -6.49
N THR A 85 20.26 18.03 -5.32
CA THR A 85 20.69 17.36 -4.09
C THR A 85 20.36 15.86 -4.15
N PRO A 86 20.99 15.01 -3.33
CA PRO A 86 20.58 13.61 -3.22
C PRO A 86 19.12 13.52 -2.77
N VAL A 87 18.47 12.39 -3.05
CA VAL A 87 17.13 12.05 -2.56
C VAL A 87 17.28 10.95 -1.52
N TYR A 88 16.72 11.14 -0.33
CA TYR A 88 16.62 10.10 0.68
C TYR A 88 15.26 10.16 1.35
N VAL A 89 14.36 9.26 0.97
CA VAL A 89 12.96 9.27 1.42
C VAL A 89 12.53 7.90 1.93
N ASN A 90 11.64 7.90 2.91
CA ASN A 90 10.91 6.70 3.32
C ASN A 90 9.53 6.70 2.68
N ILE A 91 9.16 5.60 2.05
CA ILE A 91 7.88 5.40 1.38
C ILE A 91 7.10 4.33 2.13
N ASN A 92 5.98 4.75 2.71
CA ASN A 92 5.03 3.91 3.42
C ASN A 92 3.77 3.79 2.57
N VAL A 93 3.29 2.57 2.34
CA VAL A 93 2.04 2.31 1.61
C VAL A 93 1.17 1.37 2.44
N ALA A 94 -0.07 1.77 2.64
CA ALA A 94 -1.09 0.93 3.24
C ALA A 94 -2.21 0.60 2.25
N CYS A 95 -2.83 -0.54 2.50
CA CYS A 95 -3.87 -1.13 1.69
C CYS A 95 -5.11 -1.43 2.52
N GLU A 96 -6.25 -1.45 1.84
CA GLU A 96 -7.49 -2.00 2.40
C GLU A 96 -7.33 -3.51 2.64
N ASN A 97 -7.57 -3.94 3.87
CA ASN A 97 -7.62 -5.35 4.20
C ASN A 97 -8.97 -5.94 3.81
N LYS A 98 -9.03 -6.57 2.63
CA LYS A 98 -10.23 -7.31 2.17
C LYS A 98 -10.39 -8.68 2.81
N ARG A 99 -9.55 -9.10 3.78
CA ARG A 99 -9.73 -10.39 4.45
C ARG A 99 -10.99 -10.36 5.32
N LEU A 100 -12.06 -10.82 4.68
CA LEU A 100 -13.25 -11.44 5.24
C LEU A 100 -14.04 -10.52 6.16
N LYS A 101 -15.03 -9.82 5.58
CA LYS A 101 -16.33 -9.71 6.27
C LYS A 101 -16.71 -11.13 6.65
N ARG A 102 -16.46 -11.54 7.91
CA ARG A 102 -16.90 -12.82 8.43
C ARG A 102 -18.38 -12.88 8.14
N VAL A 103 -18.79 -13.73 7.20
CA VAL A 103 -20.20 -14.06 7.06
C VAL A 103 -20.65 -14.53 8.44
N PRO A 104 -21.67 -13.90 9.05
CA PRO A 104 -22.10 -14.32 10.37
C PRO A 104 -22.46 -15.81 10.32
N LEU A 105 -21.90 -16.61 11.24
CA LEU A 105 -22.08 -18.06 11.37
C LEU A 105 -23.54 -18.54 11.36
N LYS A 106 -24.51 -17.63 11.52
CA LYS A 106 -25.94 -17.92 11.38
C LYS A 106 -26.36 -18.39 9.98
N ALA A 107 -25.64 -18.02 8.91
CA ALA A 107 -25.98 -18.48 7.56
C ALA A 107 -25.47 -19.91 7.23
N ALA A 108 -24.47 -20.42 7.96
CA ALA A 108 -23.93 -21.77 7.75
C ALA A 108 -24.81 -22.87 8.38
N ILE A 109 -25.52 -22.55 9.47
CA ILE A 109 -26.38 -23.51 10.18
C ILE A 109 -27.70 -23.78 9.41
N VAL A 110 -28.16 -22.85 8.58
CA VAL A 110 -29.40 -23.05 7.80
C VAL A 110 -29.20 -24.06 6.66
N LYS A 111 -27.99 -24.19 6.11
CA LYS A 111 -27.73 -25.14 5.01
C LYS A 111 -27.44 -26.58 5.45
N SER A 112 -27.20 -26.86 6.73
CA SER A 112 -26.91 -28.23 7.20
C SER A 112 -28.15 -29.03 7.61
N LYS A 113 -29.32 -28.40 7.75
CA LYS A 113 -30.56 -29.11 8.11
C LYS A 113 -31.29 -29.78 6.94
N ASP A 114 -30.99 -29.41 5.70
CA ASP A 114 -31.64 -29.97 4.51
C ASP A 114 -30.91 -31.17 3.87
N TYR A 115 -29.75 -31.58 4.41
CA TYR A 115 -29.00 -32.76 3.90
C TYR A 115 -29.08 -33.96 4.85
N LYS A 116 -30.24 -34.16 5.49
CA LYS A 116 -30.50 -35.34 6.33
C LYS A 116 -31.84 -35.97 5.98
N LYS A 117 -32.03 -36.31 4.71
CA LYS A 117 -33.07 -37.24 4.29
C LYS A 117 -32.59 -38.01 3.06
N ASN A 118 -32.59 -39.33 3.21
CA ASN A 118 -32.31 -40.37 2.21
C ASN A 118 -30.82 -40.69 2.02
N ASN A 119 -30.37 -41.75 2.68
CA ASN A 119 -30.06 -43.00 1.97
C ASN A 119 -29.85 -44.14 2.99
N ASN A 120 -30.91 -44.90 3.23
CA ASN A 120 -30.79 -46.30 3.61
C ASN A 120 -30.23 -47.04 2.39
N ALA A 121 -28.97 -47.47 2.43
CA ALA A 121 -28.48 -48.55 1.57
C ALA A 121 -27.19 -49.14 2.16
N THR A 122 -27.38 -50.30 2.79
CA THR A 122 -26.64 -51.54 2.59
C THR A 122 -25.11 -51.57 2.81
N ILE A 123 -24.76 -52.38 3.81
CA ILE A 123 -23.46 -52.93 4.18
C ILE A 123 -22.89 -53.80 3.03
N CYS A 124 -21.58 -53.75 2.81
CA CYS A 124 -20.80 -54.91 2.38
C CYS A 124 -19.53 -54.98 3.24
N PHE A 125 -19.14 -56.21 3.56
CA PHE A 125 -18.07 -56.63 4.48
C PHE A 125 -16.66 -56.19 4.06
#